data_AF-A0A6J6LBD8-F1
#
_entry.id   AF-A0A6J6LBD8-F1
#
_cell.length_a   1.000
_cell.length_b   1.000
_cell.length_c   1.000
_cell.angle_alpha   90.00
_cell.angle_beta   90.00
_cell.angle_gamma   90.00
#
_symmetry.space_group_name_H-M   'P 1'
#
loop_
_entity.id
_entity.type
_entity.pdbx_description
1 polymer ?
#
loop_
_entity_poly.entity_id
_entity_poly.type
_entity_poly.pdbx_seq_one_letter_code
_entity_poly.pdbx_strand_id
1 'polypeptide(L)'
;MLNASDIMDVYWSGRIALVRKKDNIPLYNKRFQAFFLDIGENEPDARKVKLKSSANAGATLEVPNVEQGLPGEVIEDETRLGYMASAADISRHKAFADCSDEEINRFRKLISMLKVSPPKRRTYRTQTTPKGKVLDMRRMAREAMRSLGEPKDLMYIKRKEKLRSIVFILDVSGSMADYSRNLLQLAYSARRANTKVEVFCFGTRLTRITKSIDKRTPDEAMRLAGESVLDWDGGTRIGDAIAAFVKESRRSRLGRGAIVVICSDGLDQGEPQALDKAMQTLSRLAHKVIWVNPHKGDNEDYKPNTIGMMIADPYIDRIFSGHNYKSIEEFARELSRMG
;
A
#
# COMPACT_ATOMS: atom_id res chain seq x y z
N MET A 1 2.53 -21.89 21.45
CA MET A 1 2.65 -21.63 22.89
C MET A 1 2.80 -20.14 23.06
N LEU A 2 1.94 -19.47 23.84
CA LEU A 2 2.02 -18.02 24.08
C LEU A 2 3.18 -17.75 25.05
N ASN A 3 4.15 -16.94 24.64
CA ASN A 3 5.31 -16.58 25.44
C ASN A 3 5.08 -15.22 26.12
N ALA A 4 5.09 -15.19 27.45
CA ALA A 4 4.83 -13.97 28.22
C ALA A 4 5.94 -12.91 28.11
N SER A 5 7.09 -13.26 27.50
CA SER A 5 8.17 -12.33 27.18
C SER A 5 8.05 -11.68 25.81
N ASP A 6 7.16 -12.18 24.93
CA ASP A 6 6.90 -11.57 23.62
C ASP A 6 5.74 -10.56 23.73
N ILE A 7 6.05 -9.29 23.43
CA ILE A 7 5.08 -8.19 23.42
C ILE A 7 3.91 -8.46 22.46
N MET A 8 4.14 -9.21 21.38
CA MET A 8 3.09 -9.57 20.42
C MET A 8 2.09 -10.54 21.02
N ASP A 9 2.57 -11.56 21.73
CA ASP A 9 1.72 -12.52 22.43
C ASP A 9 0.93 -11.85 23.55
N VAL A 10 1.54 -10.90 24.27
CA VAL A 10 0.86 -10.11 25.31
C VAL A 10 -0.21 -9.20 24.70
N TYR A 11 0.07 -8.55 23.57
CA TYR A 11 -0.91 -7.71 22.87
C TYR A 11 -2.14 -8.50 22.42
N TRP A 12 -1.94 -9.65 21.77
CA TRP A 12 -3.04 -10.45 21.25
C TRP A 12 -3.82 -11.15 22.35
N SER A 13 -3.13 -11.66 23.38
CA SER A 13 -3.77 -12.24 24.55
C SER A 13 -4.61 -11.18 25.29
N GLY A 14 -4.06 -9.99 25.49
CA GLY A 14 -4.78 -8.87 26.10
C GLY A 14 -5.96 -8.41 25.25
N ARG A 15 -5.83 -8.39 23.92
CA ARG A 15 -6.91 -7.98 23.02
C ARG A 15 -8.07 -8.98 23.07
N ILE A 16 -7.78 -10.28 23.06
CA ILE A 16 -8.80 -11.33 23.14
C ILE A 16 -9.46 -11.34 24.53
N ALA A 17 -8.69 -11.16 25.60
CA ALA A 17 -9.21 -11.20 26.96
C ALA A 17 -10.01 -9.93 27.35
N LEU A 18 -9.57 -8.75 26.88
CA LEU A 18 -10.08 -7.46 27.36
C LEU A 18 -11.03 -6.76 26.37
N VAL A 19 -10.97 -7.09 25.07
CA VAL A 19 -11.78 -6.41 24.04
C VAL A 19 -12.93 -7.32 23.59
N ARG A 20 -14.11 -7.09 24.18
CA ARG A 20 -15.34 -7.82 23.82
C ARG A 20 -16.17 -7.19 22.68
N LYS A 21 -15.89 -5.94 22.31
CA LYS A 21 -16.59 -5.18 21.25
C LYS A 21 -15.59 -4.53 20.31
N LYS A 22 -15.89 -4.51 18.99
CA LYS A 22 -15.02 -3.95 17.95
C LYS A 22 -14.70 -2.46 18.18
N ASP A 23 -15.66 -1.71 18.72
CA ASP A 23 -15.51 -0.28 19.01
C ASP A 23 -14.50 0.04 20.12
N ASN A 24 -14.14 -0.96 20.93
CA ASN A 24 -13.16 -0.81 22.01
C ASN A 24 -11.72 -1.08 21.54
N ILE A 25 -11.52 -1.54 20.31
CA ILE A 25 -10.20 -1.79 19.74
C ILE A 25 -9.33 -0.51 19.75
N PRO A 26 -9.82 0.67 19.31
CA PRO A 26 -9.01 1.89 19.34
C PRO A 26 -8.59 2.31 20.76
N LEU A 27 -9.48 2.14 21.75
CA LEU A 27 -9.19 2.47 23.14
C LEU A 27 -8.16 1.52 23.75
N TYR A 28 -8.30 0.22 23.45
CA TYR A 28 -7.34 -0.80 23.86
C TYR A 28 -5.96 -0.53 23.24
N ASN A 29 -5.89 -0.27 21.93
CA ASN A 29 -4.65 0.04 21.25
C ASN A 29 -3.96 1.26 21.90
N LYS A 30 -4.72 2.32 22.18
CA LYS A 30 -4.19 3.53 22.84
C LYS A 30 -3.61 3.25 24.23
N ARG A 31 -4.30 2.42 25.03
CA ARG A 31 -3.83 2.06 26.39
C ARG A 31 -2.64 1.11 26.35
N PHE A 32 -2.65 0.15 25.43
CA PHE A 32 -1.55 -0.78 25.23
C PHE A 32 -0.29 -0.05 24.77
N GLN A 33 -0.41 0.85 23.79
CA GLN A 33 0.68 1.70 23.32
C GLN A 33 1.25 2.58 24.44
N ALA A 34 0.40 3.17 25.29
CA ALA A 34 0.85 3.95 26.43
C ALA A 34 1.58 3.12 27.50
N PHE A 35 1.11 1.89 27.76
CA PHE A 35 1.65 1.06 28.84
C PHE A 35 2.91 0.27 28.42
N PHE A 36 2.91 -0.32 27.23
CA PHE A 36 3.97 -1.22 26.76
C PHE A 36 4.98 -0.55 25.82
N LEU A 37 4.58 0.48 25.08
CA LEU A 37 5.44 1.15 24.08
C LEU A 37 5.86 2.57 24.50
N ASP A 38 5.44 3.03 25.68
CA ASP A 38 5.72 4.36 26.21
C ASP A 38 5.29 5.50 25.26
N ILE A 39 4.20 5.27 24.52
CA ILE A 39 3.61 6.26 23.61
C ILE A 39 2.46 6.94 24.38
N GLY A 40 2.78 8.00 25.14
CA GLY A 40 1.82 8.77 25.95
C GLY A 40 2.47 9.74 26.96
N GLU A 41 1.68 10.62 27.59
CA GLU A 41 2.14 11.74 28.46
C GLU A 41 2.56 11.36 29.90
N ASN A 42 3.02 10.13 30.18
CA ASN A 42 3.36 9.74 31.56
C ASN A 42 4.85 9.40 31.75
N GLU A 43 5.37 9.75 32.93
CA GLU A 43 6.78 9.61 33.35
C GLU A 43 7.35 8.18 33.17
N PRO A 44 8.65 8.05 32.87
CA PRO A 44 9.29 6.77 32.61
C PRO A 44 9.44 5.95 33.91
N ASP A 45 8.81 4.77 33.93
CA ASP A 45 8.92 3.79 35.03
C ASP A 45 10.16 2.90 34.83
N ALA A 46 11.03 2.81 35.83
CA ALA A 46 12.30 2.08 35.80
C ALA A 46 12.16 0.57 35.52
N ARG A 47 10.96 0.00 35.71
CA ARG A 47 10.67 -1.41 35.34
C ARG A 47 10.66 -1.64 33.82
N LYS A 48 10.50 -0.60 33.00
CA LYS A 48 10.43 -0.64 31.53
C LYS A 48 11.76 -0.97 30.84
N VAL A 49 12.90 -0.70 31.48
CA VAL A 49 14.25 -0.87 30.87
C VAL A 49 14.66 -2.35 30.79
N LYS A 50 14.22 -3.19 31.75
CA LYS A 50 14.62 -4.61 31.83
C LYS A 50 13.97 -5.51 30.78
N LEU A 51 12.86 -5.09 30.15
CA LEU A 51 12.23 -5.90 29.09
C LEU A 51 12.97 -5.80 27.73
N LYS A 52 13.72 -4.71 27.50
CA LYS A 52 14.37 -4.43 26.21
C LYS A 52 15.62 -5.29 25.94
N SER A 53 16.14 -6.03 26.92
CA SER A 53 17.46 -6.68 26.84
C SER A 53 17.45 -8.19 26.55
N SER A 54 16.34 -8.80 26.12
CA SER A 54 16.24 -10.27 25.99
C SER A 54 15.64 -10.79 24.67
N ALA A 55 15.92 -10.16 23.54
CA ALA A 55 15.48 -10.65 22.24
C ALA A 55 16.65 -10.86 21.26
N ASN A 56 17.45 -11.90 21.52
CA ASN A 56 18.36 -12.51 20.55
C ASN A 56 18.15 -14.04 20.62
N ALA A 57 17.49 -14.61 19.62
CA ALA A 57 17.63 -16.03 19.24
C ALA A 57 16.94 -16.27 17.89
N GLY A 58 17.72 -16.71 16.90
CA GLY A 58 17.21 -17.25 15.64
C GLY A 58 16.82 -18.72 15.75
N ALA A 59 16.01 -19.19 14.79
CA ALA A 59 15.81 -20.60 14.42
C ALA A 59 15.13 -20.59 13.03
N THR A 60 15.80 -21.02 11.96
CA THR A 60 15.92 -22.39 11.41
C THR A 60 14.63 -22.93 10.80
N LEU A 61 14.66 -23.08 9.47
CA LEU A 61 13.69 -23.75 8.60
C LEU A 61 13.52 -25.25 8.92
N GLU A 62 12.29 -25.75 8.86
CA GLU A 62 12.00 -27.17 8.58
C GLU A 62 10.79 -27.30 7.63
N VAL A 63 10.98 -28.10 6.58
CA VAL A 63 9.98 -28.50 5.58
C VAL A 63 9.57 -29.95 5.87
N PRO A 64 8.27 -30.32 5.84
CA PRO A 64 7.88 -31.71 5.74
C PRO A 64 7.42 -32.08 4.32
N ASN A 65 8.02 -33.16 3.83
CA ASN A 65 7.71 -33.90 2.60
C ASN A 65 6.77 -35.07 2.94
N VAL A 66 5.70 -35.34 2.16
CA VAL A 66 5.00 -36.65 2.16
C VAL A 66 4.45 -36.96 0.76
N GLU A 67 4.66 -38.21 0.35
CA GLU A 67 4.46 -38.85 -0.95
C GLU A 67 3.04 -39.44 -1.22
N GLN A 68 2.72 -39.48 -2.53
CA GLN A 68 2.11 -40.55 -3.36
C GLN A 68 0.67 -41.09 -3.16
N GLY A 69 -0.05 -41.13 -4.31
CA GLY A 69 -1.17 -42.04 -4.63
C GLY A 69 -1.67 -41.90 -6.09
N LEU A 70 -1.64 -42.99 -6.88
CA LEU A 70 -1.95 -43.13 -8.34
C LEU A 70 -3.44 -43.53 -8.62
N PRO A 71 -3.87 -43.90 -9.87
CA PRO A 71 -4.49 -43.03 -10.88
C PRO A 71 -5.92 -43.48 -11.31
N GLY A 72 -6.67 -42.64 -12.02
CA GLY A 72 -7.95 -43.02 -12.64
C GLY A 72 -8.22 -42.22 -13.92
N GLU A 73 -8.36 -42.91 -15.05
CA GLU A 73 -8.59 -42.38 -16.40
C GLU A 73 -9.98 -41.73 -16.56
N VAL A 74 -10.03 -40.48 -17.06
CA VAL A 74 -11.21 -39.94 -17.78
C VAL A 74 -10.79 -38.87 -18.82
N ILE A 75 -10.99 -39.20 -20.10
CA ILE A 75 -11.35 -38.40 -21.30
C ILE A 75 -10.57 -37.08 -21.54
N GLU A 76 -9.77 -37.05 -22.63
CA GLU A 76 -8.59 -36.18 -22.83
C GLU A 76 -8.80 -34.77 -23.43
N ASP A 77 -9.96 -34.37 -23.96
CA ASP A 77 -10.03 -33.11 -24.75
C ASP A 77 -10.89 -31.97 -24.17
N GLU A 78 -11.89 -32.22 -23.32
CA GLU A 78 -12.58 -31.14 -22.57
C GLU A 78 -11.87 -30.80 -21.25
N THR A 79 -11.19 -31.80 -20.67
CA THR A 79 -10.33 -31.67 -19.50
C THR A 79 -9.12 -30.81 -19.77
N ARG A 80 -8.47 -30.86 -20.94
CA ARG A 80 -7.30 -30.01 -21.24
C ARG A 80 -7.63 -28.52 -21.18
N LEU A 81 -8.79 -28.09 -21.67
CA LEU A 81 -9.19 -26.68 -21.62
C LEU A 81 -9.64 -26.27 -20.20
N GLY A 82 -10.35 -27.16 -19.48
CA GLY A 82 -10.74 -26.98 -18.08
C GLY A 82 -9.56 -27.02 -17.10
N TYR A 83 -8.55 -27.85 -17.34
CA TYR A 83 -7.30 -27.95 -16.56
C TYR A 83 -6.36 -26.81 -16.89
N MET A 84 -6.35 -26.27 -18.12
CA MET A 84 -5.59 -25.05 -18.43
C MET A 84 -6.23 -23.81 -17.80
N ALA A 85 -7.57 -23.74 -17.76
CA ALA A 85 -8.30 -22.72 -17.02
C ALA A 85 -8.12 -22.88 -15.49
N SER A 86 -8.22 -24.11 -14.96
CA SER A 86 -8.03 -24.37 -13.53
C SER A 86 -6.58 -24.21 -13.11
N ALA A 87 -5.59 -24.61 -13.92
CA ALA A 87 -4.18 -24.36 -13.65
C ALA A 87 -3.87 -22.86 -13.70
N ALA A 88 -4.45 -22.11 -14.64
CA ALA A 88 -4.31 -20.66 -14.67
C ALA A 88 -4.97 -19.99 -13.44
N ASP A 89 -6.13 -20.47 -12.99
CA ASP A 89 -6.81 -19.97 -11.80
C ASP A 89 -6.12 -20.40 -10.49
N ILE A 90 -5.59 -21.62 -10.41
CA ILE A 90 -4.77 -22.10 -9.28
C ILE A 90 -3.48 -21.28 -9.19
N SER A 91 -2.79 -21.04 -10.31
CA SER A 91 -1.59 -20.21 -10.33
C SER A 91 -1.88 -18.75 -9.95
N ARG A 92 -3.10 -18.21 -10.18
CA ARG A 92 -3.44 -16.83 -9.79
C ARG A 92 -3.57 -16.62 -8.28
N HIS A 93 -3.97 -17.66 -7.55
CA HIS A 93 -4.10 -17.64 -6.09
C HIS A 93 -2.82 -18.12 -5.40
N LYS A 94 -1.96 -18.83 -6.14
CA LYS A 94 -0.63 -19.26 -5.69
C LYS A 94 0.21 -18.07 -5.23
N ALA A 95 0.82 -18.21 -4.05
CA ALA A 95 1.69 -17.16 -3.52
C ALA A 95 2.92 -17.00 -4.42
N PHE A 96 3.39 -15.76 -4.60
CA PHE A 96 4.57 -15.49 -5.42
C PHE A 96 5.83 -16.23 -4.94
N ALA A 97 5.91 -16.53 -3.64
CA ALA A 97 7.00 -17.32 -3.06
C ALA A 97 7.03 -18.78 -3.55
N ASP A 98 5.88 -19.33 -3.95
CA ASP A 98 5.75 -20.72 -4.39
C ASP A 98 5.76 -20.85 -5.93
N CYS A 99 5.71 -19.71 -6.64
CA CYS A 99 5.67 -19.65 -8.10
C CYS A 99 7.04 -19.87 -8.72
N SER A 100 7.09 -20.55 -9.87
CA SER A 100 8.34 -20.63 -10.64
C SER A 100 8.68 -19.28 -11.29
N ASP A 101 9.95 -19.06 -11.63
CA ASP A 101 10.39 -17.83 -12.32
C ASP A 101 9.63 -17.58 -13.62
N GLU A 102 9.23 -18.63 -14.33
CA GLU A 102 8.40 -18.53 -15.53
C GLU A 102 6.99 -18.02 -15.22
N GLU A 103 6.35 -18.57 -14.17
CA GLU A 103 5.02 -18.14 -13.71
C GLU A 103 5.06 -16.68 -13.29
N ILE A 104 6.06 -16.28 -12.51
CA ILE A 104 6.26 -14.89 -12.07
C ILE A 104 6.42 -13.97 -13.28
N ASN A 105 7.20 -14.36 -14.29
CA ASN A 105 7.36 -13.58 -15.52
C ASN A 105 6.06 -13.45 -16.32
N ARG A 106 5.22 -14.50 -16.36
CA ARG A 106 3.88 -14.42 -16.96
C ARG A 106 2.99 -13.45 -16.17
N PHE A 107 2.99 -13.52 -14.84
CA PHE A 107 2.24 -12.58 -14.01
C PHE A 107 2.73 -11.15 -14.16
N ARG A 108 4.03 -10.90 -14.29
CA ARG A 108 4.57 -9.56 -14.58
C ARG A 108 4.02 -8.99 -15.88
N LYS A 109 3.93 -9.81 -16.94
CA LYS A 109 3.28 -9.40 -18.20
C LYS A 109 1.81 -9.05 -17.97
N LEU A 110 1.06 -9.87 -17.23
CA LEU A 110 -0.34 -9.62 -16.90
C LEU A 110 -0.52 -8.34 -16.05
N ILE A 111 0.30 -8.14 -15.02
CA ILE A 111 0.33 -6.93 -14.19
C ILE A 111 0.66 -5.73 -15.06
N SER A 112 1.55 -5.87 -16.04
CA SER A 112 1.93 -4.75 -16.88
C SER A 112 0.80 -4.22 -17.76
N MET A 113 -0.18 -5.08 -18.06
CA MET A 113 -1.41 -4.75 -18.79
C MET A 113 -2.52 -4.16 -17.90
N LEU A 114 -2.41 -4.26 -16.58
CA LEU A 114 -3.38 -3.66 -15.65
C LEU A 114 -3.31 -2.13 -15.74
N LYS A 115 -4.37 -1.54 -16.29
CA LYS A 115 -4.51 -0.08 -16.35
C LYS A 115 -5.04 0.44 -15.02
N VAL A 116 -4.13 0.77 -14.11
CA VAL A 116 -4.48 1.50 -12.89
C VAL A 116 -4.77 2.96 -13.28
N SER A 117 -6.05 3.31 -13.37
CA SER A 117 -6.46 4.68 -13.62
C SER A 117 -6.67 5.40 -12.29
N PRO A 118 -5.91 6.46 -11.99
CA PRO A 118 -6.16 7.24 -10.78
C PRO A 118 -7.57 7.79 -10.79
N PRO A 119 -8.28 7.73 -9.65
CA PRO A 119 -9.66 8.14 -9.65
C PRO A 119 -9.79 9.65 -9.78
N LYS A 120 -10.97 10.11 -10.23
CA LYS A 120 -11.24 11.53 -10.46
C LYS A 120 -11.79 12.20 -9.20
N ARG A 121 -11.26 13.38 -8.87
CA ARG A 121 -11.76 14.25 -7.81
C ARG A 121 -12.40 15.51 -8.38
N ARG A 122 -13.55 15.89 -7.83
CA ARG A 122 -14.19 17.19 -8.11
C ARG A 122 -13.41 18.31 -7.42
N THR A 123 -13.12 19.37 -8.16
CA THR A 123 -12.49 20.58 -7.60
C THR A 123 -13.53 21.66 -7.32
N TYR A 124 -13.19 22.61 -6.45
CA TYR A 124 -14.01 23.81 -6.25
C TYR A 124 -14.06 24.71 -7.49
N ARG A 125 -13.10 24.62 -8.41
CA ARG A 125 -13.12 25.44 -9.62
C ARG A 125 -14.16 24.91 -10.61
N THR A 126 -14.85 25.82 -11.29
CA THR A 126 -15.74 25.49 -12.41
C THR A 126 -14.99 25.55 -13.73
N GLN A 127 -15.51 24.86 -14.75
CA GLN A 127 -15.08 24.96 -16.13
C GLN A 127 -16.31 24.99 -17.04
N THR A 128 -16.17 25.61 -18.19
CA THR A 128 -17.21 25.68 -19.20
C THR A 128 -17.45 24.30 -19.80
N THR A 129 -18.70 24.00 -20.12
CA THR A 129 -19.13 22.73 -20.70
C THR A 129 -20.24 22.98 -21.72
N PRO A 130 -20.27 22.25 -22.85
CA PRO A 130 -21.31 22.43 -23.87
C PRO A 130 -22.71 22.05 -23.35
N LYS A 131 -22.76 21.10 -22.41
CA LYS A 131 -23.99 20.66 -21.75
C LYS A 131 -23.76 20.58 -20.24
N GLY A 132 -24.74 21.00 -19.45
CA GLY A 132 -24.67 20.96 -18.00
C GLY A 132 -26.01 21.31 -17.35
N LYS A 133 -26.06 21.21 -16.02
CA LYS A 133 -27.26 21.57 -15.24
C LYS A 133 -27.26 23.04 -14.79
N VAL A 134 -26.10 23.70 -14.81
CA VAL A 134 -25.91 25.06 -14.29
C VAL A 134 -25.47 25.96 -15.43
N LEU A 135 -26.21 27.06 -15.64
CA LEU A 135 -25.91 28.06 -16.66
C LEU A 135 -24.76 28.98 -16.23
N ASP A 136 -23.91 29.35 -17.17
CA ASP A 136 -22.87 30.36 -16.98
C ASP A 136 -23.45 31.76 -17.21
N MET A 137 -24.22 32.25 -16.25
CA MET A 137 -24.90 33.56 -16.34
C MET A 137 -23.92 34.71 -16.63
N ARG A 138 -22.71 34.66 -16.07
CA ARG A 138 -21.68 35.71 -16.31
C ARG A 138 -21.17 35.70 -17.74
N ARG A 139 -21.01 34.53 -18.35
CA ARG A 139 -20.57 34.44 -19.74
C ARG A 139 -21.72 34.78 -20.69
N MET A 140 -22.93 34.27 -20.41
CA MET A 140 -24.13 34.57 -21.19
C MET A 140 -24.47 36.07 -21.18
N ALA A 141 -24.39 36.75 -20.04
CA ALA A 141 -24.62 38.19 -19.97
C ALA A 141 -23.58 38.99 -20.78
N ARG A 142 -22.30 38.56 -20.76
CA ARG A 142 -21.25 39.17 -21.58
C ARG A 142 -21.45 38.92 -23.08
N GLU A 143 -21.95 37.74 -23.45
CA GLU A 143 -22.32 37.40 -24.82
C GLU A 143 -23.47 38.30 -25.28
N ALA A 144 -24.55 38.36 -24.51
CA ALA A 144 -25.74 39.17 -24.80
C ALA A 144 -25.41 40.66 -25.00
N MET A 145 -24.51 41.22 -24.18
CA MET A 145 -24.04 42.60 -24.37
C MET A 145 -23.29 42.80 -25.69
N ARG A 146 -22.64 41.76 -26.24
CA ARG A 146 -21.95 41.82 -27.54
C ARG A 146 -22.90 41.56 -28.72
N SER A 147 -23.96 40.80 -28.51
CA SER A 147 -24.93 40.39 -29.53
C SER A 147 -26.26 41.16 -29.45
N LEU A 148 -26.23 42.42 -28.99
CA LEU A 148 -27.39 43.34 -28.97
C LEU A 148 -28.61 42.79 -28.19
N GLY A 149 -28.37 42.04 -27.11
CA GLY A 149 -29.40 41.67 -26.13
C GLY A 149 -29.74 40.19 -26.05
N GLU A 150 -29.39 39.37 -27.04
CA GLU A 150 -29.74 37.95 -27.06
C GLU A 150 -28.50 37.04 -27.16
N PRO A 151 -28.24 36.17 -26.17
CA PRO A 151 -27.22 35.14 -26.29
C PRO A 151 -27.64 34.09 -27.33
N LYS A 152 -26.78 33.82 -28.32
CA LYS A 152 -27.05 32.81 -29.37
C LYS A 152 -27.20 31.39 -28.83
N ASP A 153 -26.42 31.04 -27.80
CA ASP A 153 -26.35 29.69 -27.24
C ASP A 153 -26.45 29.70 -25.71
N LEU A 154 -27.08 28.66 -25.16
CA LEU A 154 -27.03 28.39 -23.72
C LEU A 154 -25.64 27.87 -23.34
N MET A 155 -24.95 28.60 -22.48
CA MET A 155 -23.62 28.21 -22.00
C MET A 155 -23.72 27.62 -20.60
N TYR A 156 -23.04 26.50 -20.37
CA TYR A 156 -23.09 25.80 -19.09
C TYR A 156 -21.74 25.74 -18.40
N ILE A 157 -21.78 25.60 -17.08
CA ILE A 157 -20.61 25.32 -16.24
C ILE A 157 -20.78 24.01 -15.49
N LYS A 158 -19.67 23.32 -15.27
CA LYS A 158 -19.57 22.16 -14.37
C LYS A 158 -18.34 22.30 -13.48
N ARG A 159 -18.33 21.59 -12.35
CA ARG A 159 -17.12 21.50 -11.51
C ARG A 159 -16.02 20.82 -12.31
N LYS A 160 -14.82 21.39 -12.30
CA LYS A 160 -13.65 20.82 -12.95
C LYS A 160 -13.23 19.56 -12.22
N GLU A 161 -13.09 18.47 -12.94
CA GLU A 161 -12.56 17.21 -12.43
C GLU A 161 -11.05 17.17 -12.65
N LYS A 162 -10.33 16.63 -11.68
CA LYS A 162 -8.89 16.37 -11.79
C LYS A 162 -8.61 14.94 -11.34
N LEU A 163 -7.64 14.31 -11.98
CA LEU A 163 -7.11 13.03 -11.50
C LEU A 163 -6.45 13.23 -10.13
N ARG A 164 -6.76 12.32 -9.21
CA ARG A 164 -6.10 12.22 -7.91
C ARG A 164 -4.71 11.62 -8.12
N SER A 165 -3.69 12.18 -7.47
CA SER A 165 -2.35 11.58 -7.55
C SER A 165 -2.30 10.29 -6.74
N ILE A 166 -1.47 9.34 -7.19
CA ILE A 166 -1.15 8.11 -6.46
C ILE A 166 0.33 8.20 -6.09
N VAL A 167 0.66 7.84 -4.86
CA VAL A 167 2.04 7.74 -4.40
C VAL A 167 2.29 6.32 -3.92
N PHE A 168 3.25 5.63 -4.52
CA PHE A 168 3.75 4.34 -4.06
C PHE A 168 5.00 4.56 -3.21
N ILE A 169 5.01 3.99 -2.01
CA ILE A 169 6.15 3.95 -1.09
C ILE A 169 6.47 2.46 -0.89
N LEU A 170 7.49 1.98 -1.60
CA LEU A 170 7.82 0.57 -1.70
C LEU A 170 9.03 0.23 -0.81
N ASP A 171 8.86 -0.75 0.07
CA ASP A 171 9.96 -1.33 0.81
C ASP A 171 10.80 -2.22 -0.11
N VAL A 172 12.12 -2.03 -0.09
CA VAL A 172 13.10 -2.80 -0.88
C VAL A 172 14.10 -3.52 0.03
N SER A 173 13.72 -3.79 1.28
CA SER A 173 14.46 -4.64 2.21
C SER A 173 14.68 -6.05 1.64
N GLY A 174 15.67 -6.77 2.19
CA GLY A 174 16.00 -8.13 1.78
C GLY A 174 14.83 -9.11 1.87
N SER A 175 13.99 -9.01 2.91
CA SER A 175 12.77 -9.82 3.09
C SER A 175 11.68 -9.51 2.06
N MET A 176 11.73 -8.33 1.43
CA MET A 176 10.74 -7.82 0.50
C MET A 176 11.19 -7.89 -0.98
N ALA A 177 12.38 -8.42 -1.27
CA ALA A 177 13.02 -8.31 -2.59
C ALA A 177 12.15 -8.87 -3.74
N ASP A 178 11.52 -10.03 -3.56
CA ASP A 178 10.71 -10.65 -4.62
C ASP A 178 9.35 -9.97 -4.80
N TYR A 179 8.70 -9.61 -3.69
CA TYR A 179 7.40 -8.93 -3.68
C TYR A 179 7.50 -7.48 -4.16
N SER A 180 8.55 -6.76 -3.76
CA SER A 180 8.83 -5.40 -4.18
C SER A 180 8.96 -5.31 -5.70
N ARG A 181 9.48 -6.34 -6.38
CA ARG A 181 9.60 -6.37 -7.84
C ARG A 181 8.26 -6.40 -8.55
N ASN A 182 7.32 -7.20 -8.06
CA ASN A 182 5.98 -7.29 -8.64
C ASN A 182 5.17 -6.00 -8.41
N LEU A 183 5.32 -5.39 -7.23
CA LEU A 183 4.69 -4.10 -6.92
C LEU A 183 5.33 -2.94 -7.68
N LEU A 184 6.65 -2.97 -7.89
CA LEU A 184 7.35 -2.00 -8.72
C LEU A 184 6.92 -2.11 -10.19
N GLN A 185 6.70 -3.33 -10.70
CA GLN A 185 6.13 -3.56 -12.03
C GLN A 185 4.75 -2.94 -12.17
N LEU A 186 3.87 -3.10 -11.17
CA LEU A 186 2.57 -2.44 -11.13
C LEU A 186 2.72 -0.91 -11.12
N ALA A 187 3.60 -0.38 -10.27
CA ALA A 187 3.86 1.05 -10.17
C ALA A 187 4.42 1.64 -11.48
N TYR A 188 5.30 0.90 -12.17
CA TYR A 188 5.82 1.24 -13.50
C TYR A 188 4.67 1.35 -14.52
N SER A 189 3.81 0.34 -14.58
CA SER A 189 2.66 0.36 -15.50
C SER A 189 1.66 1.45 -15.17
N ALA A 190 1.38 1.68 -13.89
CA ALA A 190 0.53 2.78 -13.43
C ALA A 190 1.12 4.15 -13.80
N ARG A 191 2.43 4.32 -13.67
CA ARG A 191 3.14 5.55 -14.07
C ARG A 191 3.09 5.79 -15.57
N ARG A 192 3.28 4.76 -16.38
CA ARG A 192 3.20 4.86 -17.84
C ARG A 192 1.78 5.17 -18.31
N ALA A 193 0.77 4.64 -17.62
CA ALA A 193 -0.63 4.95 -17.88
C ALA A 193 -1.01 6.37 -17.41
N ASN A 194 -0.37 6.90 -16.36
CA ASN A 194 -0.72 8.19 -15.80
C ASN A 194 0.45 8.96 -15.17
N THR A 195 0.64 10.21 -15.60
CA THR A 195 1.67 11.12 -15.09
C THR A 195 1.45 11.59 -13.65
N LYS A 196 0.30 11.25 -13.04
CA LYS A 196 -0.03 11.56 -11.64
C LYS A 196 0.35 10.47 -10.65
N VAL A 197 1.12 9.48 -11.07
CA VAL A 197 1.71 8.46 -10.20
C VAL A 197 3.13 8.85 -9.82
N GLU A 198 3.45 8.81 -8.53
CA GLU A 198 4.79 8.99 -8.00
C GLU A 198 5.22 7.71 -7.29
N VAL A 199 6.47 7.34 -7.43
CA VAL A 199 7.05 6.11 -6.86
C VAL A 199 8.31 6.45 -6.08
N PHE A 200 8.33 5.97 -4.84
CA PHE A 200 9.41 6.05 -3.89
C PHE A 200 9.76 4.64 -3.44
N CYS A 201 11.04 4.40 -3.23
CA CYS A 201 11.53 3.20 -2.58
C CYS A 201 12.22 3.59 -1.27
N PHE A 202 12.18 2.71 -0.28
CA PHE A 202 12.90 2.88 0.97
C PHE A 202 13.49 1.56 1.47
N GLY A 203 14.66 1.67 2.08
CA GLY A 203 15.26 0.65 2.94
C GLY A 203 15.74 1.36 4.20
N THR A 204 16.98 1.87 4.16
CA THR A 204 17.51 2.77 5.20
C THR A 204 17.17 4.25 4.95
N ARG A 205 16.92 4.64 3.70
CA ARG A 205 16.56 6.01 3.30
C ARG A 205 15.47 6.01 2.24
N LEU A 206 14.69 7.09 2.18
CA LEU A 206 13.67 7.29 1.15
C LEU A 206 14.28 7.86 -0.13
N THR A 207 14.11 7.16 -1.26
CA THR A 207 14.59 7.58 -2.58
C THR A 207 13.42 7.72 -3.55
N ARG A 208 13.29 8.88 -4.21
CA ARG A 208 12.29 9.09 -5.26
C ARG A 208 12.79 8.53 -6.59
N ILE A 209 12.22 7.41 -7.02
CA ILE A 209 12.62 6.73 -8.28
C ILE A 209 11.72 7.01 -9.47
N THR A 210 10.71 7.89 -9.30
CA THR A 210 9.71 8.18 -10.35
C THR A 210 10.34 8.55 -11.70
N LYS A 211 11.40 9.37 -11.70
CA LYS A 211 12.12 9.77 -12.92
C LYS A 211 12.94 8.63 -13.53
N SER A 212 13.45 7.73 -12.69
CA SER A 212 14.25 6.58 -13.10
C SER A 212 13.39 5.52 -13.78
N ILE A 213 12.21 5.26 -13.22
CA ILE A 213 11.19 4.33 -13.76
C ILE A 213 10.68 4.78 -15.13
N ASP A 214 10.54 6.09 -15.37
CA ASP A 214 9.98 6.61 -16.63
C ASP A 214 10.83 6.27 -17.87
N LYS A 215 12.14 6.01 -17.68
CA LYS A 215 13.12 5.82 -18.77
C LYS A 215 13.68 4.41 -18.89
N ARG A 216 13.45 3.54 -17.89
CA ARG A 216 14.14 2.25 -17.74
C ARG A 216 13.18 1.08 -17.69
N THR A 217 13.71 -0.14 -17.80
CA THR A 217 12.93 -1.33 -17.50
C THR A 217 12.68 -1.44 -15.98
N PRO A 218 11.60 -2.10 -15.55
CA PRO A 218 11.31 -2.37 -14.14
C PRO A 218 12.49 -3.05 -13.41
N ASP A 219 13.17 -3.98 -14.07
CA ASP A 219 14.33 -4.68 -13.50
C ASP A 219 15.52 -3.74 -13.28
N GLU A 220 15.81 -2.85 -14.23
CA GLU A 220 16.90 -1.88 -14.08
C GLU A 220 16.56 -0.82 -13.02
N ALA A 221 15.29 -0.42 -12.92
CA ALA A 221 14.82 0.45 -11.85
C ALA A 221 14.96 -0.21 -10.47
N MET A 222 14.68 -1.51 -10.36
CA MET A 222 14.90 -2.28 -9.13
C MET A 222 16.37 -2.39 -8.79
N ARG A 223 17.23 -2.72 -9.78
CA ARG A 223 18.68 -2.79 -9.57
C ARG A 223 19.23 -1.50 -8.99
N LEU A 224 18.81 -0.35 -9.55
CA LEU A 224 19.22 0.97 -9.05
C LEU A 224 18.63 1.30 -7.68
N ALA A 225 17.41 0.87 -7.40
CA ALA A 225 16.82 1.00 -6.07
C ALA A 225 17.63 0.16 -5.07
N GLY A 226 17.97 -1.08 -5.38
CA GLY A 226 18.83 -1.95 -4.57
C GLY A 226 20.25 -1.40 -4.38
N GLU A 227 20.87 -0.85 -5.43
CA GLU A 227 22.19 -0.19 -5.33
C GLU A 227 22.15 1.05 -4.42
N SER A 228 21.03 1.75 -4.35
CA SER A 228 20.85 2.86 -3.40
C SER A 228 20.63 2.40 -1.95
N VAL A 229 20.51 1.09 -1.71
CA VAL A 229 20.19 0.42 -0.44
C VAL A 229 21.41 -0.34 0.10
N LEU A 230 22.63 0.10 -0.23
CA LEU A 230 23.93 -0.47 0.17
C LEU A 230 24.17 -0.66 1.69
N ASP A 231 23.20 -0.36 2.55
CA ASP A 231 23.25 -0.56 4.00
C ASP A 231 22.25 -1.66 4.42
N TRP A 232 22.50 -2.91 4.01
CA TRP A 232 21.64 -4.07 4.35
C TRP A 232 21.64 -4.39 5.86
N ASP A 233 22.58 -3.81 6.61
CA ASP A 233 22.79 -4.04 8.06
C ASP A 233 22.03 -3.03 8.95
N GLY A 234 21.36 -2.03 8.37
CA GLY A 234 20.75 -0.91 9.12
C GLY A 234 19.26 -1.06 9.49
N GLY A 235 18.62 -2.14 9.05
CA GLY A 235 17.18 -2.39 9.24
C GLY A 235 16.26 -1.51 8.37
N THR A 236 14.97 -1.83 8.39
CA THR A 236 13.93 -1.02 7.76
C THR A 236 13.49 0.08 8.72
N ARG A 237 13.61 1.35 8.30
CA ARG A 237 13.18 2.53 9.10
C ARG A 237 11.95 3.18 8.48
N ILE A 238 10.79 2.58 8.70
CA ILE A 238 9.52 3.00 8.12
C ILE A 238 9.16 4.42 8.60
N GLY A 239 9.30 4.69 9.91
CA GLY A 239 9.00 6.00 10.48
C GLY A 239 9.80 7.14 9.83
N ASP A 240 11.10 6.93 9.66
CA ASP A 240 12.01 7.91 9.04
C ASP A 240 11.69 8.12 7.56
N ALA A 241 11.39 7.04 6.82
CA ALA A 241 11.01 7.12 5.41
C ALA A 241 9.72 7.92 5.21
N ILE A 242 8.70 7.69 6.04
CA ILE A 242 7.45 8.44 5.97
C ILE A 242 7.64 9.89 6.40
N ALA A 243 8.43 10.15 7.45
CA ALA A 243 8.75 11.51 7.87
C ALA A 243 9.47 12.30 6.76
N ALA A 244 10.43 11.67 6.08
CA ALA A 244 11.12 12.23 4.93
C ALA A 244 10.15 12.53 3.78
N PHE A 245 9.23 11.59 3.49
CA PHE A 245 8.22 11.77 2.45
C PHE A 245 7.29 12.96 2.76
N VAL A 246 6.81 13.07 3.99
CA VAL A 246 5.95 14.17 4.43
C VAL A 246 6.66 15.51 4.32
N LYS A 247 7.95 15.56 4.71
CA LYS A 247 8.79 16.76 4.60
C LYS A 247 8.96 17.19 3.14
N GLU A 248 9.24 16.25 2.25
CA GLU A 248 9.36 16.48 0.81
C GLU A 248 8.02 16.93 0.21
N SER A 249 6.93 16.26 0.57
CA SER A 249 5.57 16.56 0.11
C SER A 249 5.12 17.99 0.47
N ARG A 250 5.52 18.49 1.65
CA ARG A 250 5.25 19.88 2.06
C ARG A 250 5.98 20.90 1.19
N ARG A 251 7.20 20.59 0.75
CA ARG A 251 8.02 21.48 -0.10
C ARG A 251 7.56 21.48 -1.55
N SER A 252 7.36 20.30 -2.13
CA SER A 252 7.05 20.13 -3.56
C SER A 252 5.55 20.09 -3.87
N ARG A 253 4.68 20.22 -2.86
CA ARG A 253 3.21 20.00 -2.95
C ARG A 253 2.84 18.62 -3.53
N LEU A 254 3.77 17.67 -3.47
CA LEU A 254 3.57 16.30 -3.87
C LEU A 254 2.71 15.58 -2.81
N GLY A 255 1.92 14.59 -3.20
CA GLY A 255 1.15 13.77 -2.25
C GLY A 255 -0.08 14.44 -1.59
N ARG A 256 -0.30 15.75 -1.70
CA ARG A 256 -1.45 16.40 -1.03
C ARG A 256 -2.80 15.96 -1.61
N GLY A 257 -3.60 15.27 -0.80
CA GLY A 257 -4.87 14.66 -1.21
C GLY A 257 -4.69 13.48 -2.19
N ALA A 258 -3.50 12.88 -2.21
CA ALA A 258 -3.18 11.68 -2.96
C ALA A 258 -3.69 10.41 -2.27
N ILE A 259 -3.77 9.31 -3.02
CA ILE A 259 -3.83 7.98 -2.44
C ILE A 259 -2.38 7.56 -2.21
N VAL A 260 -2.00 7.32 -0.96
CA VAL A 260 -0.65 6.86 -0.59
C VAL A 260 -0.72 5.37 -0.34
N VAL A 261 0.07 4.60 -1.08
CA VAL A 261 0.18 3.15 -0.98
C VAL A 261 1.53 2.84 -0.37
N ILE A 262 1.53 2.26 0.82
CA ILE A 262 2.72 1.81 1.53
C ILE A 262 2.79 0.30 1.37
N CYS A 263 3.87 -0.20 0.80
CA CYS A 263 4.09 -1.63 0.65
C CYS A 263 5.26 -2.05 1.55
N SER A 264 4.97 -2.75 2.65
CA SER A 264 5.98 -3.21 3.61
C SER A 264 5.42 -4.36 4.47
N ASP A 265 6.32 -5.19 4.98
CA ASP A 265 6.04 -6.25 5.95
C ASP A 265 5.77 -5.71 7.37
N GLY A 266 6.04 -4.42 7.61
CA GLY A 266 5.76 -3.72 8.86
C GLY A 266 6.85 -3.87 9.92
N LEU A 267 8.00 -4.46 9.57
CA LEU A 267 9.18 -4.45 10.41
C LEU A 267 9.77 -3.03 10.42
N ASP A 268 9.73 -2.36 11.56
CA ASP A 268 10.35 -1.06 11.76
C ASP A 268 11.34 -1.17 12.92
N GLN A 269 12.61 -0.87 12.64
CA GLN A 269 13.67 -0.78 13.66
C GLN A 269 13.82 0.64 14.23
N GLY A 270 13.05 1.60 13.72
CA GLY A 270 13.03 2.98 14.22
C GLY A 270 12.31 3.14 15.56
N GLU A 271 12.27 4.39 16.05
CA GLU A 271 11.52 4.73 17.25
C GLU A 271 9.99 4.68 16.99
N PRO A 272 9.23 3.92 17.79
CA PRO A 272 7.76 3.82 17.68
C PRO A 272 7.04 5.17 17.61
N GLN A 273 7.50 6.15 18.40
CA GLN A 273 6.92 7.49 18.49
C GLN A 273 7.14 8.31 17.20
N ALA A 274 8.28 8.11 16.53
CA ALA A 274 8.58 8.76 15.26
C ALA A 274 7.63 8.25 14.16
N LEU A 275 7.38 6.92 14.12
CA LEU A 275 6.44 6.31 13.19
C LEU A 275 5.00 6.81 13.42
N ASP A 276 4.53 6.84 14.67
CA ASP A 276 3.18 7.34 15.02
C ASP A 276 2.96 8.77 14.51
N LYS A 277 3.91 9.67 14.83
CA LYS A 277 3.83 11.08 14.41
C LYS A 277 3.90 11.24 12.89
N ALA A 278 4.73 10.44 12.22
CA ALA A 278 4.85 10.44 10.77
C ALA A 278 3.54 9.98 10.10
N MET A 279 2.96 8.87 10.57
CA MET A 279 1.69 8.33 10.10
C MET A 279 0.50 9.25 10.37
N GLN A 280 0.44 9.86 11.55
CA GLN A 280 -0.57 10.87 11.88
C GLN A 280 -0.51 12.06 10.92
N THR A 281 0.69 12.51 10.58
CA THR A 281 0.85 13.62 9.64
C THR A 281 0.51 13.20 8.21
N LEU A 282 0.86 11.96 7.84
CA LEU A 282 0.56 11.39 6.54
C LEU A 282 -0.95 11.25 6.32
N SER A 283 -1.69 10.73 7.30
CA SER A 283 -3.15 10.53 7.19
C SER A 283 -3.92 11.85 7.00
N ARG A 284 -3.43 12.95 7.59
CA ARG A 284 -3.99 14.30 7.37
C ARG A 284 -3.60 14.90 6.00
N LEU A 285 -2.47 14.47 5.43
CA LEU A 285 -1.97 14.96 4.15
C LEU A 285 -2.61 14.21 2.97
N ALA A 286 -2.72 12.89 3.10
CA ALA A 286 -3.27 11.98 2.11
C ALA A 286 -4.80 12.08 2.06
N HIS A 287 -5.39 11.65 0.95
CA HIS A 287 -6.82 11.37 0.88
C HIS A 287 -7.15 10.01 1.48
N LYS A 288 -6.29 9.03 1.19
CA LYS A 288 -6.37 7.66 1.69
C LYS A 288 -4.96 7.12 1.87
N VAL A 289 -4.74 6.40 2.96
CA VAL A 289 -3.52 5.63 3.23
C VAL A 289 -3.87 4.16 3.10
N ILE A 290 -3.23 3.49 2.16
CA ILE A 290 -3.41 2.07 1.88
C ILE A 290 -2.12 1.35 2.26
N TRP A 291 -2.24 0.26 3.01
CA TRP A 291 -1.12 -0.61 3.32
C TRP A 291 -1.23 -1.91 2.51
N VAL A 292 -0.15 -2.32 1.85
CA VAL A 292 -0.08 -3.59 1.14
C VAL A 292 0.97 -4.44 1.84
N ASN A 293 0.56 -5.54 2.47
CA ASN A 293 1.47 -6.46 3.14
C ASN A 293 1.57 -7.77 2.33
N PRO A 294 2.78 -8.18 1.90
CA PRO A 294 2.98 -9.45 1.19
C PRO A 294 2.74 -10.70 2.05
N HIS A 295 2.88 -10.60 3.37
CA HIS A 295 2.73 -11.73 4.30
C HIS A 295 1.32 -11.83 4.88
N LYS A 296 0.38 -10.98 4.42
CA LYS A 296 -1.01 -11.02 4.88
C LYS A 296 -1.71 -12.34 4.56
N GLY A 297 -1.26 -13.07 3.52
CA GLY A 297 -1.92 -14.30 3.05
C GLY A 297 -3.40 -14.06 2.72
N ASP A 298 -4.17 -15.14 2.67
CA ASP A 298 -5.63 -15.16 2.50
C ASP A 298 -6.40 -15.10 3.85
N ASN A 299 -5.72 -14.84 4.97
CA ASN A 299 -6.37 -14.82 6.29
C ASN A 299 -7.25 -13.57 6.45
N GLU A 300 -8.57 -13.77 6.49
CA GLU A 300 -9.57 -12.72 6.76
C GLU A 300 -9.37 -12.07 8.14
N ASP A 301 -8.82 -12.82 9.10
CA ASP A 301 -8.45 -12.37 10.45
C ASP A 301 -6.98 -11.93 10.54
N TYR A 302 -6.46 -11.27 9.49
CA TYR A 302 -5.08 -10.79 9.52
C TYR A 302 -4.84 -9.83 10.70
N LYS A 303 -3.92 -10.25 11.55
CA LYS A 303 -3.47 -9.57 12.75
C LYS A 303 -2.13 -8.89 12.43
N PRO A 304 -1.96 -7.58 12.71
CA PRO A 304 -0.65 -6.96 12.66
C PRO A 304 0.32 -7.75 13.55
N ASN A 305 1.30 -8.42 12.96
CA ASN A 305 2.25 -9.26 13.68
C ASN A 305 3.51 -8.48 14.10
N THR A 306 3.54 -7.18 13.78
CA THR A 306 4.73 -6.34 13.94
C THR A 306 4.37 -5.03 14.64
N ILE A 307 5.25 -4.59 15.54
CA ILE A 307 5.08 -3.35 16.33
C ILE A 307 4.85 -2.15 15.39
N GLY A 308 5.62 -2.03 14.30
CA GLY A 308 5.47 -0.96 13.33
C GLY A 308 4.07 -0.94 12.69
N MET A 309 3.55 -2.10 12.32
CA MET A 309 2.20 -2.20 11.75
C MET A 309 1.11 -1.88 12.79
N MET A 310 1.26 -2.29 14.05
CA MET A 310 0.32 -1.94 15.11
C MET A 310 0.22 -0.43 15.36
N ILE A 311 1.32 0.29 15.18
CA ILE A 311 1.37 1.76 15.31
C ILE A 311 0.77 2.42 14.08
N ALA A 312 0.98 1.86 12.89
CA ALA A 312 0.45 2.37 11.64
C ALA A 312 -1.06 2.10 11.47
N ASP A 313 -1.58 1.01 12.03
CA ASP A 313 -2.97 0.50 11.90
C ASP A 313 -4.05 1.59 12.09
N PRO A 314 -4.02 2.44 13.13
CA PRO A 314 -5.05 3.48 13.33
C PRO A 314 -5.11 4.53 12.22
N TYR A 315 -4.06 4.67 11.42
CA TYR A 315 -3.94 5.67 10.36
C TYR A 315 -4.13 5.09 8.96
N ILE A 316 -4.25 3.77 8.84
CA ILE A 316 -4.44 3.05 7.58
C ILE A 316 -5.94 2.95 7.30
N ASP A 317 -6.37 3.37 6.11
CA ASP A 317 -7.77 3.25 5.70
C ASP A 317 -8.14 1.84 5.25
N ARG A 318 -7.21 1.16 4.56
CA ARG A 318 -7.39 -0.21 4.04
C ARG A 318 -6.07 -0.96 3.98
N ILE A 319 -6.12 -2.25 4.28
CA ILE A 319 -4.98 -3.17 4.17
C ILE A 319 -5.28 -4.20 3.09
N PHE A 320 -4.42 -4.32 2.09
CA PHE A 320 -4.48 -5.33 1.05
C PHE A 320 -3.42 -6.40 1.23
N SER A 321 -3.72 -7.58 0.71
CA SER A 321 -2.73 -8.64 0.58
C SER A 321 -1.94 -8.41 -0.71
N GLY A 322 -0.62 -8.60 -0.66
CA GLY A 322 0.27 -8.49 -1.83
C GLY A 322 0.82 -9.84 -2.30
N HIS A 323 0.30 -10.94 -1.77
CA HIS A 323 0.96 -12.25 -1.81
C HIS A 323 0.76 -13.03 -3.11
N ASN A 324 -0.31 -12.76 -3.87
CA ASN A 324 -0.64 -13.46 -5.12
C ASN A 324 -1.11 -12.47 -6.20
N TYR A 325 -1.21 -12.96 -7.44
CA TYR A 325 -1.64 -12.13 -8.59
C TYR A 325 -3.06 -11.59 -8.41
N LYS A 326 -3.98 -12.44 -7.93
CA LYS A 326 -5.37 -12.04 -7.71
C LYS A 326 -5.50 -10.86 -6.76
N SER A 327 -4.74 -10.85 -5.66
CA SER A 327 -4.76 -9.74 -4.69
C SER A 327 -4.23 -8.44 -5.30
N ILE A 328 -3.21 -8.53 -6.18
CA ILE A 328 -2.72 -7.36 -6.93
C ILE A 328 -3.77 -6.85 -7.93
N GLU A 329 -4.49 -7.75 -8.59
CA GLU A 329 -5.58 -7.39 -9.51
C GLU A 329 -6.74 -6.71 -8.76
N GLU A 330 -7.15 -7.28 -7.63
CA GLU A 330 -8.18 -6.70 -6.75
C GLU A 330 -7.75 -5.34 -6.23
N PHE A 331 -6.51 -5.20 -5.77
CA PHE A 331 -5.93 -3.93 -5.36
C PHE A 331 -5.98 -2.89 -6.49
N ALA A 332 -5.56 -3.24 -7.72
CA ALA A 332 -5.60 -2.34 -8.87
C ALA A 332 -7.03 -1.89 -9.22
N ARG A 333 -8.00 -2.80 -9.11
CA ARG A 333 -9.43 -2.54 -9.36
C ARG A 333 -10.03 -1.65 -8.28
N GLU A 334 -9.74 -1.91 -7.01
CA GLU A 334 -10.23 -1.12 -5.89
C GLU A 334 -9.63 0.29 -5.92
N LEU A 335 -8.34 0.43 -6.22
CA LEU A 335 -7.66 1.73 -6.28
C LEU A 335 -8.35 2.69 -7.27
N SER A 336 -8.80 2.16 -8.41
CA SER A 336 -9.53 2.93 -9.43
C SER A 336 -10.91 3.42 -8.95
N ARG A 337 -11.47 2.84 -7.88
CA ARG A 337 -12.77 3.18 -7.30
C ARG A 337 -12.68 4.12 -6.09
N MET A 338 -11.51 4.29 -5.48
CA MET A 338 -11.31 5.09 -4.26
C MET A 338 -11.20 6.62 -4.50
N GLY A 339 -12.15 7.16 -5.27
CA GLY A 339 -12.10 8.50 -5.88
C GLY A 339 -12.52 9.69 -5.08
#